data_AF-B0VHW8-F1
#
_entry.id   AF-B0VHW8-F1
#
_cell.length_a   1.000
_cell.length_b   1.000
_cell.length_c   1.000
_cell.angle_alpha   90.00
_cell.angle_beta   90.00
_cell.angle_gamma   90.00
#
_symmetry.space_group_name_H-M   'P 1'
#
loop_
_entity.id
_entity.type
_entity.pdbx_description
1 polymer ?
#
loop_
_entity_poly.entity_id
_entity_poly.type
_entity_poly.pdbx_seq_one_letter_code
_entity_poly.pdbx_strand_id
1 'polypeptide(L)'
;MHCPHCEISFQGDFENNWLAELDAGQLEFIRLFLLVQGNLKELQNQLGISYPTVKNRLAEIIGIITKKEPVTDTVIDVLSDLEEGFINVDEAVSMIEQRRKK
;
A
#
# COMPACT_ATOMS: atom_id res chain seq x y z
N MET A 1 -26.22 10.50 -7.45
CA MET A 1 -25.56 11.02 -6.23
C MET A 1 -26.20 12.35 -5.83
N HIS A 2 -26.29 12.69 -4.54
CA HIS A 2 -26.94 13.90 -4.03
C HIS A 2 -26.00 14.68 -3.10
N CYS A 3 -25.87 15.99 -3.31
CA CYS A 3 -25.10 16.89 -2.44
C CYS A 3 -26.02 17.64 -1.47
N PRO A 4 -25.98 17.37 -0.15
CA PRO A 4 -26.85 18.03 0.83
C PRO A 4 -26.49 19.50 1.10
N HIS A 5 -25.34 19.98 0.63
CA HIS A 5 -24.90 21.36 0.84
C HIS A 5 -25.50 22.34 -0.18
N CYS A 6 -25.72 21.88 -1.40
CA CYS A 6 -26.18 22.73 -2.50
C CYS A 6 -27.42 22.17 -3.23
N GLU A 7 -28.02 21.08 -2.72
CA GLU A 7 -29.24 20.44 -3.23
C GLU A 7 -29.17 19.94 -4.68
N ILE A 8 -27.95 19.79 -5.22
CA ILE A 8 -27.75 19.30 -6.58
C ILE A 8 -27.78 17.77 -6.59
N SER A 9 -28.56 17.22 -7.52
CA SER A 9 -28.67 15.79 -7.76
C SER A 9 -28.14 15.45 -9.15
N PHE A 10 -27.20 14.51 -9.21
CA PHE A 10 -26.63 14.00 -10.46
C PHE A 10 -27.23 12.63 -10.77
N GLN A 11 -27.74 12.49 -11.99
CA GLN A 11 -28.32 11.25 -12.51
C GLN A 11 -27.58 10.83 -13.79
N GLY A 12 -27.18 9.57 -13.85
CA GLY A 12 -26.41 8.99 -14.95
C GLY A 12 -25.88 7.61 -14.55
N ASP A 13 -25.32 6.90 -15.54
CA ASP A 13 -24.59 5.67 -15.31
C ASP A 13 -23.17 6.03 -14.86
N PHE A 14 -22.85 5.69 -13.61
CA PHE A 14 -21.52 5.91 -13.05
C PHE A 14 -20.80 4.56 -13.02
N GLU A 15 -19.66 4.48 -13.70
CA GLU A 15 -18.75 3.37 -13.50
C GLU A 15 -18.02 3.55 -12.16
N ASN A 16 -18.15 2.56 -11.29
CA ASN A 16 -17.30 2.47 -10.11
C ASN A 16 -15.89 2.13 -10.58
N ASN A 17 -14.96 3.08 -10.41
CA ASN A 17 -13.55 2.81 -10.62
C ASN A 17 -12.98 1.95 -9.48
N TRP A 18 -11.74 1.50 -9.63
CA TRP A 18 -11.06 0.66 -8.63
C TRP A 18 -11.00 1.28 -7.22
N LEU A 19 -11.09 2.61 -7.07
CA LEU A 19 -11.11 3.26 -5.75
C LEU A 19 -12.40 2.96 -4.99
N ALA A 20 -13.53 2.78 -5.69
CA ALA A 20 -14.81 2.46 -5.08
C ALA A 20 -14.87 1.03 -4.52
N GLU A 21 -13.91 0.19 -4.89
CA GLU A 21 -13.79 -1.18 -4.40
C GLU A 21 -12.94 -1.29 -3.13
N LEU A 22 -12.24 -0.21 -2.78
CA LEU A 22 -11.39 -0.17 -1.61
C LEU A 22 -12.18 0.22 -0.36
N ASP A 23 -11.92 -0.46 0.75
CA ASP A 23 -12.46 -0.07 2.04
C ASP A 23 -11.74 1.17 2.61
N ALA A 24 -12.30 1.74 3.68
CA ALA A 24 -11.76 2.95 4.30
C ALA A 24 -10.33 2.78 4.83
N GLY A 25 -9.97 1.59 5.30
CA GLY A 25 -8.61 1.28 5.78
C GLY A 25 -7.62 1.17 4.63
N GLN A 26 -8.01 0.57 3.52
CA GLN A 26 -7.21 0.50 2.29
C GLN A 26 -6.99 1.88 1.67
N LEU A 27 -8.02 2.75 1.67
CA LEU A 27 -7.89 4.13 1.22
C LEU A 27 -6.94 4.95 2.09
N GLU A 28 -7.02 4.81 3.42
CA GLU A 28 -6.07 5.49 4.33
C GLU A 28 -4.64 4.94 4.17
N PHE A 29 -4.49 3.63 3.92
CA PHE A 29 -3.19 3.03 3.62
C PHE A 29 -2.57 3.65 2.36
N ILE A 30 -3.32 3.76 1.26
CA ILE A 30 -2.84 4.39 0.02
C ILE A 30 -2.47 5.86 0.27
N ARG A 31 -3.31 6.59 1.01
CA ARG A 31 -3.03 7.99 1.37
C ARG A 31 -1.68 8.12 2.08
N LEU A 32 -1.45 7.30 3.11
CA LEU A 32 -0.18 7.31 3.85
C LEU A 32 0.99 6.86 2.98
N PHE A 33 0.81 5.82 2.17
CA PHE A 33 1.82 5.34 1.22
C PHE A 33 2.28 6.46 0.27
N LEU A 34 1.34 7.26 -0.25
CA LEU A 34 1.67 8.42 -1.09
C LEU A 34 2.39 9.53 -0.32
N LEU A 35 1.99 9.80 0.93
CA LEU A 35 2.63 10.83 1.77
C LEU A 35 4.09 10.49 2.07
N VAL A 36 4.41 9.22 2.26
CA VAL A 36 5.78 8.73 2.49
C VAL A 36 6.51 8.36 1.19
N GLN A 37 5.94 8.74 0.03
CA GLN A 37 6.51 8.51 -1.30
C GLN A 37 6.85 7.04 -1.58
N GLY A 38 6.04 6.12 -1.05
CA GLY A 38 6.19 4.68 -1.23
C GLY A 38 7.24 4.02 -0.33
N ASN A 39 7.89 4.76 0.59
CA ASN A 39 8.82 4.15 1.53
C ASN A 39 8.07 3.24 2.52
N LEU A 40 8.23 1.92 2.38
CA LEU A 40 7.54 0.92 3.19
C LEU A 40 8.02 0.88 4.63
N LYS A 41 9.26 1.28 4.90
CA LYS A 41 9.80 1.37 6.26
C LYS A 41 9.23 2.56 7.01
N GLU A 42 9.08 3.70 6.35
CA GLU A 42 8.41 4.85 6.96
C GLU A 42 6.92 4.56 7.15
N LEU A 43 6.28 3.90 6.17
CA LEU A 43 4.89 3.46 6.31
C LEU A 43 4.71 2.49 7.48
N GLN A 44 5.67 1.58 7.68
CA GLN A 44 5.74 0.69 8.83
C GLN A 44 5.73 1.49 10.14
N ASN A 45 6.58 2.51 10.25
CA ASN A 45 6.69 3.35 11.44
C ASN A 45 5.40 4.12 11.72
N GLN A 46 4.79 4.73 10.69
CA GLN A 46 3.56 5.50 10.80
C GLN A 46 2.37 4.64 11.24
N LEU A 47 2.29 3.40 10.74
CA LEU A 47 1.20 2.47 11.03
C LEU A 47 1.46 1.61 12.28
N GLY A 48 2.69 1.55 12.79
CA GLY A 48 3.06 0.73 13.95
C GLY A 48 2.93 -0.78 13.73
N ILE A 49 3.04 -1.25 12.48
CA ILE A 49 2.89 -2.67 12.10
C ILE A 49 4.24 -3.27 11.66
N SER A 50 4.29 -4.57 11.39
CA SER A 50 5.50 -5.20 10.87
C SER A 50 5.66 -4.96 9.36
N TYR A 51 6.88 -4.90 8.85
CA TYR A 51 7.18 -4.78 7.42
C TYR A 51 6.43 -5.83 6.55
N PRO A 52 6.37 -7.13 6.94
CA PRO A 52 5.52 -8.10 6.25
C PRO A 52 4.04 -7.71 6.18
N THR A 53 3.50 -7.10 7.25
CA THR A 53 2.11 -6.65 7.28
C THR A 53 1.87 -5.51 6.30
N VAL A 54 2.83 -4.57 6.19
CA VAL A 54 2.77 -3.49 5.20
C VAL A 54 2.76 -4.06 3.78
N LYS A 55 3.67 -4.99 3.48
CA LYS A 55 3.74 -5.68 2.19
C LYS A 55 2.46 -6.43 1.84
N ASN A 56 1.91 -7.19 2.79
CA ASN A 56 0.68 -7.94 2.58
C ASN A 56 -0.49 -7.01 2.23
N ARG A 57 -0.62 -5.88 2.94
CA ARG A 57 -1.66 -4.87 2.65
C ARG A 57 -1.46 -4.24 1.27
N LEU A 58 -0.22 -3.94 0.88
CA LEU A 58 0.06 -3.41 -0.45
C LEU A 58 -0.29 -4.43 -1.54
N ALA A 59 0.09 -5.69 -1.37
CA ALA A 59 -0.21 -6.78 -2.31
C ALA A 59 -1.72 -7.00 -2.46
N GLU A 60 -2.48 -6.96 -1.36
CA GLU A 60 -3.95 -7.03 -1.37
C GLU A 60 -4.57 -5.92 -2.22
N ILE A 61 -4.15 -4.67 -2.01
CA ILE A 61 -4.62 -3.50 -2.77
C ILE A 61 -4.25 -3.63 -4.25
N ILE A 62 -3.02 -4.06 -4.56
CA ILE A 62 -2.60 -4.33 -5.95
C ILE A 62 -3.49 -5.42 -6.58
N GLY A 63 -3.85 -6.46 -5.82
CA GLY A 63 -4.77 -7.51 -6.28
C GLY A 63 -6.15 -6.96 -6.66
N ILE A 64 -6.71 -6.07 -5.83
CA ILE A 64 -7.99 -5.39 -6.11
C ILE A 64 -7.89 -4.55 -7.40
N ILE A 65 -6.84 -3.73 -7.50
CA ILE A 65 -6.62 -2.84 -8.66
C ILE A 65 -6.42 -3.66 -9.95
N THR A 66 -5.65 -4.74 -9.89
CA THR A 66 -5.28 -5.53 -11.07
C THR A 66 -6.27 -6.64 -11.40
N LYS A 67 -7.25 -6.90 -10.52
CA LYS A 67 -8.17 -8.05 -10.60
C LYS A 67 -7.45 -9.40 -10.66
N LYS A 68 -6.29 -9.49 -10.00
CA LYS A 68 -5.47 -10.70 -9.94
C LYS A 68 -5.35 -11.15 -8.49
N GLU A 69 -5.12 -12.45 -8.30
CA GLU A 69 -4.77 -12.94 -6.98
C GLU A 69 -3.46 -12.28 -6.50
N PRO A 70 -3.42 -11.80 -5.25
CA PRO A 70 -2.23 -11.15 -4.71
C PRO A 70 -1.09 -12.18 -4.66
N VAL A 71 0.02 -11.85 -5.34
CA VAL A 71 1.25 -12.63 -5.21
C VAL A 71 1.92 -12.21 -3.90
N THR A 72 1.58 -12.90 -2.82
CA THR A 72 2.30 -12.73 -1.55
C THR A 72 3.54 -13.61 -1.59
N ASP A 73 4.64 -13.11 -2.14
CA ASP A 73 5.92 -13.75 -1.89
C ASP A 73 6.22 -13.61 -0.40
N THR A 74 6.16 -14.73 0.32
CA THR A 74 6.43 -14.80 1.77
C THR A 74 7.89 -14.48 2.09
N VAL A 75 8.75 -14.48 1.07
CA VAL A 75 10.15 -14.07 1.18
C VAL A 75 10.23 -12.56 1.01
N ILE A 76 10.58 -11.86 2.09
CA ILE A 76 10.97 -10.46 2.01
C ILE A 76 12.25 -10.38 1.15
N ASP A 77 12.09 -10.09 -0.14
CA ASP A 77 13.23 -9.82 -1.02
C ASP A 77 13.65 -8.35 -0.86
N VAL A 78 14.74 -8.16 -0.12
CA VAL A 78 15.34 -6.84 0.14
C VAL A 78 15.87 -6.23 -1.16
N LEU A 79 16.28 -7.05 -2.13
CA LEU A 79 16.80 -6.55 -3.40
C LEU A 79 15.67 -6.01 -4.26
N SER A 80 14.55 -6.73 -4.37
CA SER A 80 13.36 -6.25 -5.08
C SER A 80 12.82 -4.97 -4.47
N ASP A 81 12.74 -4.90 -3.13
CA ASP A 81 12.24 -3.68 -2.46
C ASP A 81 13.14 -2.46 -2.68
N LEU A 82 14.46 -2.68 -2.80
CA LEU A 82 15.40 -1.63 -3.13
C LEU A 82 15.29 -1.21 -4.60
N GLU A 83 15.15 -2.18 -5.51
CA GLU A 83 14.98 -1.94 -6.95
C GLU A 83 13.69 -1.18 -7.26
N GLU A 84 12.60 -1.51 -6.57
CA GLU A 84 11.31 -0.85 -6.66
C GLU A 84 11.27 0.51 -5.92
N GLY A 85 12.31 0.84 -5.16
CA GLY A 85 12.43 2.10 -4.41
C GLY A 85 11.60 2.16 -3.13
N PHE A 86 11.05 1.04 -2.68
CA PHE A 86 10.29 0.90 -1.45
C PHE A 86 11.13 1.05 -0.19
N ILE A 87 12.44 0.82 -0.30
CA ILE A 87 13.43 1.08 0.72
C ILE A 87 14.66 1.73 0.10
N ASN A 88 15.45 2.45 0.90
CA ASN A 88 16.73 3.00 0.49
C ASN A 88 17.90 2.04 0.80
N VAL A 89 19.11 2.42 0.36
CA VAL A 89 20.33 1.61 0.51
C VAL A 89 20.66 1.34 1.98
N ASP A 90 20.58 2.34 2.85
CA ASP A 90 20.90 2.18 4.28
C ASP A 90 19.90 1.23 4.97
N GLU A 91 18.63 1.32 4.58
CA GLU A 91 17.57 0.44 5.05
C GLU A 91 17.81 -1.00 4.61
N ALA A 92 18.15 -1.21 3.34
CA ALA A 92 18.48 -2.52 2.79
C ALA A 92 19.68 -3.17 3.51
N VAL A 93 20.76 -2.40 3.74
CA VAL A 93 21.93 -2.87 4.49
C VAL A 93 21.54 -3.28 5.91
N SER A 94 20.77 -2.45 6.62
CA SER A 94 20.31 -2.76 7.97
C SER A 94 19.48 -4.05 8.03
N MET A 95 18.60 -4.27 7.05
CA MET A 95 17.78 -5.49 6.97
C MET A 95 18.63 -6.75 6.73
N ILE A 96 19.66 -6.66 5.90
CA ILE A 96 20.60 -7.77 5.65
C ILE A 96 21.41 -8.10 6.90
N GLU A 97 21.93 -7.09 7.60
CA GLU A 97 22.69 -7.30 8.84
C GLU A 97 21.85 -7.95 9.95
N GLN A 98 20.59 -7.53 10.11
CA GLN A 98 19.66 -8.11 11.07
C GLN A 98 19.42 -9.61 10.81
N ARG A 99 19.34 -10.02 9.55
CA ARG A 99 19.20 -11.45 9.18
C ARG A 99 20.45 -12.26 9.47
N ARG A 100 21.65 -11.67 9.36
CA ARG A 100 22.93 -12.38 9.64
C ARG A 100 23.20 -12.57 11.13
N LYS A 101 22.55 -11.77 11.99
CA LYS A 101 22.67 -11.86 13.46
C LYS A 101 21.66 -12.82 14.10
N LYS A 102 20.68 -13.31 13.33
CA LYS A 102 19.62 -14.21 13.78
C LYS A 102 19.94 -15.63 13.35
#